data_AF-A0AAE7TJB7-F1
#
_entry.id   AF-A0AAE7TJB7-F1
#
_cell.length_a   1.000
_cell.length_b   1.000
_cell.length_c   1.000
_cell.angle_alpha   90.00
_cell.angle_beta   90.00
_cell.angle_gamma   90.00
#
_symmetry.space_group_name_H-M   'P 1'
#
loop_
_entity.id
_entity.type
_entity.pdbx_description
1 polymer ?
#
loop_
_entity_poly.entity_id
_entity_poly.type
_entity_poly.pdbx_seq_one_letter_code
_entity_poly.pdbx_strand_id
1 'polypeptide(L)'
;MGDRMFATSLRLVVIAALCVSQGAFAASGKRPRHVPATAAATDPAAPYKADRLSSSRGETILNTPGQTTVLTRQRLDDMNATSLRDAMRSTAGVTIGR
;
A
#
# COMPACT_ATOMS: atom_id res chain seq x y z
N MET A 1 6.18 58.83 -29.71
CA MET A 1 6.81 57.59 -30.25
C MET A 1 7.69 56.97 -29.16
N GLY A 2 7.12 56.63 -27.99
CA GLY A 2 7.90 56.20 -26.81
C GLY A 2 7.20 55.18 -25.90
N ASP A 3 5.89 54.98 -26.04
CA ASP A 3 5.09 54.21 -25.06
C ASP A 3 4.92 52.72 -25.42
N ARG A 4 5.28 52.31 -26.65
CA ARG A 4 5.20 50.91 -27.11
C ARG A 4 6.42 50.05 -26.78
N MET A 5 7.56 50.66 -26.44
CA MET A 5 8.77 49.89 -26.07
C MET A 5 8.74 49.46 -24.60
N PHE A 6 8.25 50.30 -23.69
CA PHE A 6 8.17 49.98 -22.25
C PHE A 6 7.18 48.85 -21.92
N ALA A 7 6.07 48.74 -22.66
CA ALA A 7 5.08 47.68 -22.45
C ALA A 7 5.61 46.28 -22.81
N THR A 8 6.46 46.18 -23.84
CA THR A 8 7.10 44.91 -24.24
C THR A 8 8.18 44.50 -23.25
N SER A 9 8.96 45.47 -22.75
CA SER A 9 9.99 45.24 -21.74
C SER A 9 9.40 44.77 -20.41
N LEU A 10 8.26 45.34 -19.97
CA LEU A 10 7.59 44.92 -18.74
C LEU A 10 7.01 43.49 -18.85
N ARG A 11 6.53 43.09 -20.04
CA ARG A 11 6.01 41.73 -20.28
C ARG A 11 7.09 40.65 -20.17
N LEU A 12 8.34 40.94 -20.56
CA LEU A 12 9.43 39.98 -20.45
C LEU A 12 9.89 39.75 -19.00
N VAL A 13 9.81 40.78 -18.15
CA VAL A 13 10.18 40.67 -16.72
C VAL A 13 9.17 39.81 -15.94
N VAL A 14 7.88 39.88 -16.28
CA VAL A 14 6.84 39.06 -15.64
C VAL A 14 6.97 37.56 -15.98
N ILE A 15 7.42 37.21 -17.19
CA ILE A 15 7.58 35.80 -17.61
C ILE A 15 8.78 35.15 -16.89
N ALA A 16 9.87 35.89 -16.68
CA ALA A 16 11.04 35.37 -15.96
C ALA A 16 10.78 35.11 -14.47
N ALA A 17 9.90 35.90 -13.83
CA ALA A 17 9.53 35.72 -12.43
C ALA A 17 8.65 34.47 -12.18
N LEU A 18 7.87 34.04 -13.17
CA LEU A 18 7.00 32.85 -13.05
C LEU A 18 7.79 31.52 -13.13
N CYS A 19 8.97 31.52 -13.77
CA CYS A 19 9.81 30.32 -13.94
C CYS A 19 10.62 29.93 -12.69
N VAL A 20 10.85 30.85 -11.74
CA VAL A 20 11.58 30.54 -10.49
C VAL A 20 10.68 29.84 -9.46
N SER A 21 9.36 29.92 -9.61
CA SER A 21 8.37 29.24 -8.75
C SER A 21 8.08 27.78 -9.10
N GLN A 22 8.72 27.17 -10.11
CA GLN A 22 8.62 25.72 -10.37
C GLN A 22 9.59 24.89 -9.51
N GLY A 23 9.96 25.40 -8.34
CA GLY A 23 10.67 24.66 -7.32
C GLY A 23 9.77 23.59 -6.69
N ALA A 24 10.20 22.34 -6.84
CA ALA A 24 9.79 21.17 -6.08
C ALA A 24 8.37 20.63 -6.34
N PHE A 25 8.29 19.58 -7.16
CA PHE A 25 7.73 18.31 -6.70
C PHE A 25 8.46 17.19 -7.43
N ALA A 26 9.58 16.74 -6.84
CA ALA A 26 10.04 15.39 -7.08
C ALA A 26 8.90 14.48 -6.63
N ALA A 27 8.12 13.99 -7.59
CA ALA A 27 7.21 12.88 -7.37
C ALA A 27 8.06 11.67 -6.97
N SER A 28 8.34 11.57 -5.66
CA SER A 28 8.54 10.31 -4.97
C SER A 28 7.21 9.55 -5.01
N GLY A 29 6.75 9.25 -6.22
CA GLY A 29 5.59 8.43 -6.49
C GLY A 29 6.06 7.00 -6.34
N LYS A 30 5.86 6.47 -5.13
CA LYS A 30 5.92 5.05 -4.75
C LYS A 30 6.71 4.19 -5.75
N ARG A 31 7.98 3.94 -5.41
CA ARG A 31 8.66 2.70 -5.80
C ARG A 31 7.60 1.60 -5.70
N PRO A 32 7.21 0.92 -6.80
CA PRO A 32 6.29 -0.19 -6.72
C PRO A 32 6.87 -1.09 -5.65
N ARG A 33 6.12 -1.32 -4.57
CA ARG A 33 6.53 -2.35 -3.62
C ARG A 33 6.78 -3.55 -4.48
N HIS A 34 8.03 -4.02 -4.50
CA HIS A 34 8.38 -5.28 -5.10
C HIS A 34 7.66 -6.32 -4.25
N VAL A 35 6.38 -6.55 -4.59
CA VAL A 35 5.65 -7.74 -4.21
C VAL A 35 6.38 -8.80 -5.02
N PRO A 36 7.19 -9.67 -4.39
CA PRO A 36 7.59 -10.87 -5.11
C PRO A 36 6.29 -11.48 -5.58
N ALA A 37 6.18 -11.82 -6.86
CA ALA A 37 5.04 -12.55 -7.39
C ALA A 37 5.06 -13.99 -6.83
N THR A 38 4.98 -14.11 -5.50
CA THR A 38 4.43 -15.28 -4.85
C THR A 38 2.96 -15.22 -5.21
N ALA A 39 2.51 -16.14 -6.07
CA ALA A 39 1.09 -16.31 -6.40
C ALA A 39 0.26 -16.06 -5.15
N ALA A 40 -0.73 -15.15 -5.26
CA ALA A 40 -1.54 -14.75 -4.11
C ALA A 40 -2.02 -16.01 -3.40
N ALA A 41 -1.68 -16.15 -2.11
CA ALA A 41 -2.09 -17.31 -1.30
C ALA A 41 -3.60 -17.34 -1.01
N THR A 42 -4.34 -16.42 -1.62
CA THR A 42 -5.77 -16.15 -1.44
C THR A 42 -6.37 -16.06 -2.84
N ASP A 43 -7.33 -16.96 -3.12
CA ASP A 43 -8.16 -16.90 -4.31
C ASP A 43 -9.01 -15.62 -4.29
N PRO A 44 -8.98 -14.77 -5.35
CA PRO A 44 -9.87 -13.61 -5.45
C PRO A 44 -11.37 -13.96 -5.38
N ALA A 45 -11.76 -15.20 -5.73
CA ALA A 45 -13.14 -15.66 -5.57
C ALA A 45 -13.51 -16.04 -4.13
N ALA A 46 -12.52 -16.24 -3.25
CA ALA A 46 -12.71 -16.62 -1.85
C ALA A 46 -11.76 -15.87 -0.89
N PRO A 47 -11.94 -14.54 -0.69
CA PRO A 47 -10.98 -13.67 0.02
C PRO A 47 -10.78 -13.98 1.51
N TYR A 48 -11.64 -14.81 2.12
CA TYR A 48 -11.52 -15.27 3.50
C TYR A 48 -10.78 -16.60 3.65
N LYS A 49 -10.42 -17.25 2.54
CA LYS A 49 -9.69 -18.52 2.53
C LYS A 49 -8.26 -18.28 2.07
N ALA A 50 -7.32 -18.91 2.76
CA ALA A 50 -5.96 -19.01 2.29
C ALA A 50 -5.69 -20.47 1.97
N ASP A 51 -5.10 -20.73 0.82
CA ASP A 51 -4.77 -22.08 0.36
C ASP A 51 -3.32 -22.45 0.71
N ARG A 52 -2.47 -21.44 0.94
CA ARG A 52 -1.04 -21.64 1.14
C ARG A 52 -0.48 -20.76 2.25
N LEU A 53 0.44 -21.32 3.03
CA LEU A 53 1.20 -20.53 4.02
C LEU A 53 2.33 -19.79 3.33
N SER A 54 2.58 -18.54 3.75
CA SER A 54 3.76 -17.79 3.28
C SER A 54 5.08 -18.45 3.70
N SER A 55 5.07 -19.25 4.77
CA SER A 55 6.24 -20.02 5.22
C SER A 55 6.37 -21.38 4.52
N SER A 56 5.35 -21.83 3.79
CA SER A 56 5.35 -23.15 3.15
C SER A 56 6.13 -23.11 1.84
N ARG A 57 7.03 -24.08 1.65
CA ARG A 57 7.87 -24.21 0.45
C ARG A 57 7.16 -24.85 -0.75
N GLY A 58 5.85 -25.01 -0.75
CA GLY A 58 5.20 -25.76 -1.83
C GLY A 58 3.82 -26.24 -1.51
N GLU A 59 3.60 -26.54 -0.24
CA GLU A 59 2.49 -27.36 0.21
C GLU A 59 1.28 -26.50 0.56
N THR A 60 0.11 -26.98 0.16
CA THR A 60 -1.20 -26.46 0.56
C THR A 60 -1.37 -26.62 2.07
N ILE A 61 -2.09 -25.69 2.70
CA ILE A 61 -2.41 -25.75 4.14
C ILE A 61 -3.07 -27.07 4.53
N LEU A 62 -3.89 -27.65 3.65
CA LEU A 62 -4.53 -28.95 3.86
C LEU A 62 -3.53 -30.10 4.06
N ASN A 63 -2.35 -30.02 3.46
CA ASN A 63 -1.31 -31.05 3.54
C ASN A 63 -0.27 -30.76 4.63
N THR A 64 -0.36 -29.60 5.29
CA THR A 64 0.53 -29.25 6.39
C THR A 64 0.05 -29.97 7.66
N PRO A 65 0.89 -30.78 8.33
CA PRO A 65 0.48 -31.45 9.56
C PRO A 65 0.21 -30.42 10.67
N GLY A 66 -0.93 -30.58 11.35
CA GLY A 66 -1.33 -29.77 12.52
C GLY A 66 -2.44 -28.75 12.23
N GLN A 67 -2.93 -28.10 13.29
CA GLN A 67 -4.00 -27.11 13.21
C GLN A 67 -3.43 -25.71 12.92
N THR A 68 -3.57 -25.24 11.69
CA THR A 68 -3.14 -23.88 11.30
C THR A 68 -4.34 -23.03 10.90
N THR A 69 -4.46 -21.83 11.49
CA THR A 69 -5.48 -20.85 11.11
C THR A 69 -4.81 -19.62 10.53
N VAL A 70 -5.17 -19.23 9.30
CA VAL A 70 -4.67 -18.03 8.63
C VAL A 70 -5.73 -16.94 8.68
N LEU A 71 -5.38 -15.77 9.22
CA LEU A 71 -6.19 -14.57 9.06
C LEU A 71 -5.79 -13.88 7.74
N THR A 72 -6.71 -13.86 6.78
CA THR A 72 -6.53 -13.17 5.51
C THR A 72 -6.62 -11.65 5.70
N ARG A 73 -6.13 -10.90 4.70
CA ARG A 73 -6.21 -9.43 4.71
C ARG A 73 -7.64 -8.93 4.83
N GLN A 74 -8.55 -9.47 4.01
CA GLN A 74 -9.97 -9.14 4.06
C GLN A 74 -10.56 -9.30 5.48
N ARG A 75 -10.25 -10.41 6.17
CA ARG A 75 -10.75 -10.65 7.53
C ARG A 75 -10.24 -9.62 8.53
N LEU A 76 -8.99 -9.20 8.42
CA LEU A 76 -8.43 -8.15 9.28
C LEU A 76 -9.04 -6.79 8.98
N ASP A 77 -9.24 -6.48 7.70
CA ASP A 77 -9.81 -5.21 7.24
C ASP A 77 -11.27 -5.07 7.69
N ASP A 78 -12.08 -6.13 7.58
CA ASP A 78 -13.48 -6.12 8.02
C ASP A 78 -13.62 -5.97 9.53
N MET A 79 -12.69 -6.54 10.30
CA MET A 79 -12.63 -6.37 11.75
C MET A 79 -12.08 -5.00 12.16
N ASN A 80 -11.56 -4.20 11.22
CA ASN A 80 -10.80 -2.99 11.49
C ASN A 80 -9.62 -3.24 12.45
N ALA A 81 -8.98 -4.41 12.32
CA ALA A 81 -7.94 -4.86 13.23
C ALA A 81 -6.66 -4.01 13.10
N THR A 82 -6.45 -3.12 14.07
CA THR A 82 -5.26 -2.25 14.14
C THR A 82 -4.16 -2.82 15.04
N SER A 83 -4.47 -3.83 15.84
CA SER A 83 -3.54 -4.46 16.79
C SER A 83 -3.58 -5.98 16.72
N LEU A 84 -2.49 -6.63 17.15
CA LEU A 84 -2.42 -8.09 17.20
C LEU A 84 -3.49 -8.68 18.14
N ARG A 85 -3.76 -8.00 19.26
CA ARG A 85 -4.80 -8.43 20.20
C ARG A 85 -6.17 -8.51 19.53
N ASP A 86 -6.48 -7.50 18.73
CA ASP A 86 -7.74 -7.42 18.02
C ASP A 86 -7.85 -8.51 16.93
N ALA A 87 -6.77 -8.73 16.18
CA ALA A 87 -6.67 -9.83 15.22
C ALA A 87 -6.86 -11.20 15.88
N MET A 88 -6.20 -11.45 17.01
CA MET A 88 -6.23 -12.76 17.70
C MET A 88 -7.56 -13.08 18.38
N ARG A 89 -8.41 -12.07 18.65
CA ARG A 89 -9.77 -12.29 19.16
C ARG A 89 -10.64 -13.15 18.22
N SER A 90 -10.31 -13.16 16.93
CA SER A 90 -11.03 -13.96 15.92
C SER A 90 -10.71 -15.45 15.95
N THR A 91 -9.67 -15.86 16.68
CA THR A 91 -9.23 -17.25 16.78
C THR A 91 -9.61 -17.80 18.16
N ALA A 92 -10.50 -18.79 18.16
CA ALA A 92 -10.93 -19.45 19.39
C ALA A 92 -9.72 -20.07 20.13
N GLY A 93 -9.73 -19.95 21.47
CA GLY A 93 -8.68 -20.54 22.33
C GLY A 93 -7.38 -19.73 22.42
N VAL A 94 -7.26 -18.58 21.75
CA VAL A 94 -6.08 -17.70 21.89
C VAL A 94 -6.31 -16.69 23.02
N THR A 95 -5.42 -16.69 24.01
CA THR A 95 -5.39 -15.69 25.08
C THR A 95 -4.06 -14.94 25.05
N ILE A 96 -4.10 -13.63 25.32
CA ILE A 96 -2.92 -12.77 25.31
C ILE A 96 -2.67 -12.30 26.73
N GLY A 97 -1.52 -12.68 27.28
CA GLY A 97 -0.99 -12.16 28.54
C GLY A 97 -0.67 -10.66 28.44
N ARG A 98 -0.59 -10.01 29.61
CA ARG A 98 -0.25 -8.59 29.68
C ARG A 98 1.23 -8.36 29.36
#